data_AF-A0A916W684-F1
#
_entry.id   AF-A0A916W684-F1
#
_cell.length_a   1.000
_cell.length_b   1.000
_cell.length_c   1.000
_cell.angle_alpha   90.00
_cell.angle_beta   90.00
_cell.angle_gamma   90.00
#
_symmetry.space_group_name_H-M   'P 1'
#
loop_
_entity.id
_entity.type
_entity.pdbx_description
1 polymer ?
#
loop_
_entity_poly.entity_id
_entity_poly.type
_entity_poly.pdbx_seq_one_letter_code
_entity_poly.pdbx_strand_id
1 'polypeptide(L)'
;MHTYLINLDRAPERLQRMNGEFAQLGLEFIRVAGVDGAQLSDEEIKRYQPEAGTFGLLSRGEVGCFMSHRLCWQAIADGPSEFGAVFEDDILVSPRAAELLKNIDWIPADADIVKLDAAPFATFIDRHRIALPEGTGLHRLCFNHYCAGGYILSRTVAARLLKETEIFTAPVDEVMFNVVSPIFHDLQIYQMVPAICTQERYVLPPDTIEGPESYIENIGNRKFKGRLKRRKKVLRELYSGLNRIGTWVGIRQRLIVKYDLPYCEGV
;
A
#
# COMPACT_ATOMS: atom_id res chain seq x y z
N MET A 1 7.73 -16.14 -5.65
CA MET A 1 8.30 -14.79 -5.42
C MET A 1 8.83 -14.70 -3.99
N HIS A 2 9.71 -13.73 -3.69
CA HIS A 2 10.05 -13.42 -2.30
C HIS A 2 9.01 -12.47 -1.68
N THR A 3 8.79 -12.65 -0.38
CA THR A 3 7.96 -11.76 0.44
C THR A 3 8.86 -10.99 1.40
N TYR A 4 8.72 -9.67 1.44
CA TYR A 4 9.48 -8.76 2.29
C TYR A 4 8.57 -8.17 3.36
N LEU A 5 9.03 -8.17 4.60
CA LEU A 5 8.33 -7.55 5.73
C LEU A 5 9.13 -6.36 6.25
N ILE A 6 8.57 -5.17 6.17
CA ILE A 6 9.12 -3.95 6.74
C ILE A 6 8.82 -3.96 8.24
N ASN A 7 9.87 -3.94 9.06
CA ASN A 7 9.75 -3.87 10.51
C ASN A 7 10.87 -3.00 11.10
N LEU A 8 10.50 -2.11 12.01
CA LEU A 8 11.46 -1.24 12.70
C LEU A 8 12.21 -2.03 13.80
N ASP A 9 13.51 -1.76 13.98
CA ASP A 9 14.32 -2.44 15.02
C ASP A 9 13.79 -2.23 16.45
N ARG A 10 13.12 -1.10 16.70
CA ARG A 10 12.49 -0.82 18.00
C ARG A 10 11.15 -1.54 18.23
N ALA A 11 10.65 -2.30 17.25
CA ALA A 11 9.36 -2.99 17.32
C ALA A 11 9.52 -4.53 17.25
N PRO A 12 10.25 -5.17 18.19
CA PRO A 12 10.48 -6.61 18.18
C PRO A 12 9.19 -7.42 18.42
N GLU A 13 8.23 -6.88 19.17
CA GLU A 13 6.97 -7.57 19.48
C GLU A 13 6.09 -7.74 18.22
N ARG A 14 6.00 -6.69 17.38
CA ARG A 14 5.35 -6.77 16.06
C ARG A 14 6.01 -7.79 15.15
N LEU A 15 7.35 -7.82 15.12
CA LEU A 15 8.08 -8.82 14.34
C LEU A 15 7.76 -10.24 14.82
N GLN A 16 7.72 -10.47 16.13
CA GLN A 16 7.38 -11.76 16.71
C GLN A 16 5.95 -12.18 16.34
N ARG A 17 4.98 -11.26 16.39
CA ARG A 17 3.60 -11.50 15.95
C ARG A 17 3.56 -11.91 14.48
N MET A 18 4.18 -11.13 13.60
CA MET A 18 4.20 -11.42 12.16
C MET A 18 4.89 -12.74 11.84
N ASN A 19 5.96 -13.11 12.56
CA ASN A 19 6.58 -14.44 12.45
C ASN A 19 5.56 -15.54 12.78
N GLY A 20 4.80 -15.40 13.87
CA GLY A 20 3.76 -16.35 14.26
C GLY A 20 2.66 -16.48 13.21
N GLU A 21 2.13 -15.36 12.73
CA GLU A 21 1.08 -15.34 11.70
C GLU A 21 1.55 -15.98 10.39
N PHE A 22 2.72 -15.59 9.86
CA PHE A 22 3.25 -16.16 8.62
C PHE A 22 3.58 -17.65 8.78
N ALA A 23 4.15 -18.06 9.91
CA ALA A 23 4.46 -19.46 10.18
C ALA A 23 3.20 -20.34 10.22
N GLN A 24 2.10 -19.86 10.81
CA GLN A 24 0.80 -20.56 10.80
C GLN A 24 0.26 -20.77 9.39
N LEU A 25 0.57 -19.88 8.45
CA LEU A 25 0.21 -19.98 7.04
C LEU A 25 1.21 -20.81 6.21
N GLY A 26 2.28 -21.30 6.84
CA GLY A 26 3.40 -21.97 6.17
C GLY A 26 4.05 -21.03 5.14
N LEU A 27 4.18 -19.76 5.49
CA LEU A 27 4.84 -18.71 4.71
C LEU A 27 6.11 -18.26 5.42
N GLU A 28 7.08 -17.83 4.62
CA GLU A 28 8.30 -17.20 5.08
C GLU A 28 8.37 -15.78 4.51
N PHE A 29 9.10 -14.91 5.19
CA PHE A 29 9.41 -13.57 4.71
C PHE A 29 10.87 -13.21 5.00
N ILE A 30 11.39 -12.28 4.20
CA ILE A 30 12.67 -11.63 4.40
C ILE A 30 12.40 -10.34 5.17
N ARG A 31 12.91 -10.23 6.39
CA ARG A 31 12.81 -8.99 7.16
C ARG A 31 13.65 -7.91 6.50
N VAL A 32 13.02 -6.77 6.24
CA VAL A 32 13.69 -5.52 5.87
C VAL A 32 13.68 -4.62 7.09
N ALA A 33 14.86 -4.32 7.63
CA ALA A 33 15.00 -3.37 8.73
C ALA A 33 14.51 -2.00 8.27
N GLY A 34 13.36 -1.59 8.82
CA GLY A 34 12.73 -0.32 8.48
C GLY A 34 13.57 0.86 8.94
N VAL A 35 13.56 1.92 8.16
CA VAL A 35 14.21 3.18 8.50
C VAL A 35 13.36 3.92 9.51
N ASP A 36 13.88 4.09 10.73
CA ASP A 36 13.25 4.93 11.73
C ASP A 36 13.40 6.40 11.40
N GLY A 37 12.34 7.01 10.88
CA GLY A 37 12.29 8.44 10.62
C GLY A 37 12.66 9.30 11.84
N ALA A 38 12.38 8.84 13.06
CA ALA A 38 12.73 9.57 14.27
C ALA A 38 14.25 9.68 14.48
N GLN A 39 15.05 8.79 13.90
CA GLN A 39 16.50 8.75 14.04
C GLN A 39 17.26 9.52 12.95
N LEU A 40 16.60 9.96 11.87
CA LEU A 40 17.24 10.65 10.74
C LEU A 40 17.71 12.07 11.10
N SER A 41 18.88 12.52 10.66
CA SER A 41 19.25 13.93 10.84
C SER A 41 18.36 14.86 9.97
N ASP A 42 18.31 16.15 10.29
CA ASP A 42 17.58 17.12 9.46
C ASP A 42 18.19 17.23 8.06
N GLU A 43 19.51 17.05 7.92
CA GLU A 43 20.20 16.99 6.63
C GLU A 43 19.79 15.77 5.81
N GLU A 44 19.62 14.60 6.45
CA GLU A 44 19.13 13.39 5.78
C GLU A 44 17.69 13.58 5.30
N ILE A 45 16.82 14.13 6.16
CA ILE A 45 15.45 14.46 5.77
C ILE A 45 15.44 15.44 4.58
N LYS A 46 16.24 16.51 4.64
CA LYS A 46 16.31 17.53 3.59
C LYS A 46 16.88 16.99 2.28
N ARG A 47 17.74 15.96 2.32
CA ARG A 47 18.25 15.29 1.10
C ARG A 47 17.12 14.64 0.30
N TYR A 48 16.19 13.97 0.99
CA TYR A 48 15.08 13.27 0.34
C TYR A 48 13.88 14.17 0.06
N GLN A 49 13.67 15.22 0.86
CA GLN A 49 12.61 16.21 0.63
C GLN A 49 13.13 17.66 0.78
N PRO A 50 13.87 18.18 -0.22
CA PRO A 50 14.47 19.52 -0.15
C PRO A 50 13.43 20.64 -0.15
N GLU A 51 12.22 20.38 -0.66
CA GLU A 51 11.12 21.33 -0.71
C GLU A 51 9.76 20.65 -0.53
N ALA A 52 8.73 21.46 -0.28
CA ALA A 52 7.36 20.99 -0.09
C ALA A 52 6.76 20.41 -1.39
N GLY A 53 6.47 19.11 -1.35
CA GLY A 53 5.90 18.35 -2.45
C GLY A 53 4.41 18.64 -2.72
N THR A 54 3.74 17.70 -3.39
CA THR A 54 2.32 17.78 -3.73
C THR A 54 1.42 17.80 -2.50
N PHE A 55 1.87 17.19 -1.40
CA PHE A 55 1.20 17.10 -0.11
C PHE A 55 1.92 17.91 0.99
N GLY A 56 2.72 18.91 0.62
CA GLY A 56 3.54 19.63 1.59
C GLY A 56 4.80 18.86 1.98
N LEU A 57 5.38 19.21 3.13
CA LEU A 57 6.50 18.45 3.72
C LEU A 57 5.97 17.20 4.41
N LEU A 58 6.68 16.10 4.19
CA LEU A 58 6.44 14.83 4.86
C LEU A 58 6.94 14.93 6.30
N SER A 59 6.21 14.30 7.21
CA SER A 59 6.72 14.03 8.55
C SER A 59 7.93 13.10 8.49
N ARG A 60 8.72 13.10 9.56
CA ARG A 60 9.88 12.22 9.69
C ARG A 60 9.48 10.74 9.54
N GLY A 61 8.35 10.35 10.14
CA GLY A 61 7.78 9.00 10.00
C GLY A 61 7.40 8.66 8.55
N GLU A 62 6.77 9.59 7.81
CA GLU A 62 6.46 9.40 6.39
C GLU A 62 7.73 9.25 5.54
N VAL A 63 8.81 9.98 5.85
CA VAL A 63 10.11 9.81 5.17
C VAL A 63 10.72 8.43 5.48
N GLY A 64 10.73 8.00 6.74
CA GLY A 64 11.23 6.68 7.14
C GLY A 64 10.45 5.53 6.49
N CYS A 65 9.12 5.62 6.47
CA CYS A 65 8.24 4.68 5.76
C CYS A 65 8.59 4.61 4.27
N PHE A 66 8.70 5.76 3.59
CA PHE A 66 9.08 5.81 2.17
C PHE A 66 10.45 5.14 1.92
N MET A 67 11.46 5.48 2.72
CA MET A 67 12.80 4.88 2.61
C MET A 67 12.75 3.37 2.81
N SER A 68 11.94 2.88 3.75
CA SER A 68 11.77 1.43 4.02
C SER A 68 11.17 0.69 2.83
N HIS A 69 10.16 1.27 2.17
CA HIS A 69 9.63 0.69 0.93
C HIS A 69 10.66 0.71 -0.20
N ARG A 70 11.46 1.79 -0.33
CA ARG A 70 12.56 1.83 -1.31
C ARG A 70 13.59 0.73 -1.07
N LEU A 71 13.88 0.36 0.17
CA LEU A 71 14.75 -0.79 0.46
C LEU A 71 14.16 -2.09 -0.08
N CYS A 72 12.85 -2.30 0.07
CA CYS A 72 12.16 -3.44 -0.53
C CYS A 72 12.19 -3.38 -2.06
N TRP A 73 11.95 -2.21 -2.66
CA TRP A 73 12.02 -2.05 -4.11
C TRP A 73 13.42 -2.35 -4.65
N GLN A 74 14.47 -1.96 -3.92
CA GLN A 74 15.85 -2.29 -4.28
C GLN A 74 16.08 -3.80 -4.26
N ALA A 75 15.67 -4.48 -3.18
CA ALA A 75 15.78 -5.93 -3.08
C ALA A 75 14.99 -6.66 -4.18
N ILE A 76 13.82 -6.14 -4.56
CA ILE A 76 13.01 -6.67 -5.67
C ILE A 76 13.72 -6.44 -7.01
N ALA A 77 14.20 -5.22 -7.26
CA ALA A 77 14.88 -4.83 -8.50
C ALA A 77 16.15 -5.65 -8.75
N ASP A 78 16.94 -5.90 -7.70
CA ASP A 78 18.18 -6.68 -7.75
C ASP A 78 17.93 -8.20 -7.74
N GLY A 79 16.71 -8.62 -7.38
CA GLY A 79 16.33 -10.01 -7.23
C GLY A 79 16.08 -10.75 -8.56
N PRO A 80 16.15 -12.10 -8.54
CA PRO A 80 15.93 -12.90 -9.75
C PRO A 80 14.45 -13.07 -10.10
N SER A 81 13.54 -12.88 -9.13
CA SER A 81 12.09 -13.05 -9.33
C SER A 81 11.47 -11.93 -10.15
N GLU A 82 10.44 -12.24 -10.94
CA GLU A 82 9.67 -11.25 -11.71
C GLU A 82 8.85 -10.31 -10.81
N PHE A 83 8.40 -10.83 -9.67
CA PHE A 83 7.61 -10.11 -8.68
C PHE A 83 8.20 -10.28 -7.28
N GLY A 84 7.90 -9.32 -6.41
CA GLY A 84 8.06 -9.46 -4.96
C GLY A 84 6.88 -8.88 -4.20
N ALA A 85 6.50 -9.53 -3.09
CA ALA A 85 5.47 -9.03 -2.18
C ALA A 85 6.11 -8.20 -1.08
N VAL A 86 5.48 -7.08 -0.72
CA VAL A 86 5.92 -6.18 0.36
C VAL A 86 4.78 -6.03 1.35
N PHE A 87 5.08 -6.18 2.63
CA PHE A 87 4.14 -6.00 3.73
C PHE A 87 4.74 -5.12 4.84
N GLU A 88 3.90 -4.35 5.53
CA GLU A 88 4.25 -3.69 6.79
C GLU A 88 4.00 -4.61 8.00
N ASP A 89 4.60 -4.31 9.15
CA ASP A 89 4.49 -5.12 10.38
C ASP A 89 3.25 -4.84 11.25
N ASP A 90 2.35 -3.98 10.79
CA ASP A 90 1.12 -3.59 11.48
C ASP A 90 -0.13 -4.00 10.69
N ILE A 91 -0.02 -5.11 9.95
CA ILE A 91 -1.13 -5.71 9.23
C ILE A 91 -1.71 -6.92 9.95
N LEU A 92 -2.98 -7.17 9.66
CA LEU A 92 -3.66 -8.44 9.85
C LEU A 92 -3.72 -9.17 8.50
N VAL A 93 -3.41 -10.46 8.49
CA VAL A 93 -3.30 -11.25 7.25
C VAL A 93 -4.37 -12.34 7.18
N SER A 94 -4.97 -12.50 6.00
CA SER A 94 -5.93 -13.54 5.67
C SER A 94 -5.26 -14.91 5.53
N PRO A 95 -5.91 -16.00 5.96
CA PRO A 95 -5.46 -17.35 5.65
C PRO A 95 -5.22 -17.62 4.16
N ARG A 96 -5.92 -16.89 3.28
CA ARG A 96 -5.82 -17.01 1.83
C ARG A 96 -4.47 -16.54 1.27
N ALA A 97 -3.72 -15.77 2.05
CA ALA A 97 -2.35 -15.41 1.71
C ALA A 97 -1.46 -16.66 1.54
N ALA A 98 -1.76 -17.77 2.24
CA ALA A 98 -1.00 -19.01 2.17
C ALA A 98 -0.91 -19.58 0.75
N GLU A 99 -1.99 -19.50 -0.03
CA GLU A 99 -2.01 -19.96 -1.43
C GLU A 99 -1.44 -18.89 -2.36
N LEU A 100 -1.90 -17.64 -2.20
CA LEU A 100 -1.60 -16.55 -3.13
C LEU A 100 -0.12 -16.12 -3.11
N LEU A 101 0.58 -16.26 -1.98
CA LEU A 101 1.99 -15.85 -1.90
C LEU A 101 2.97 -16.95 -2.33
N LYS A 102 2.51 -18.21 -2.47
CA LYS A 102 3.35 -19.36 -2.86
C LYS A 102 3.52 -19.51 -4.38
N ASN A 103 2.60 -18.97 -5.17
CA ASN A 103 2.67 -19.01 -6.63
C ASN A 103 2.34 -17.63 -7.23
N ILE A 104 2.74 -17.41 -8.48
CA ILE A 104 2.54 -16.14 -9.20
C ILE A 104 1.59 -16.29 -10.40
N ASP A 105 1.12 -17.50 -10.68
CA ASP A 105 0.37 -17.82 -11.91
C ASP A 105 -0.97 -17.09 -12.01
N TRP A 106 -1.51 -16.64 -10.88
CA TRP A 106 -2.72 -15.83 -10.80
C TRP A 106 -2.49 -14.34 -11.11
N ILE A 107 -1.24 -13.87 -11.08
CA ILE A 107 -0.89 -12.47 -11.31
C ILE A 107 -0.99 -12.21 -12.82
N PRO A 108 -1.79 -11.21 -13.26
CA PRO A 108 -1.87 -10.85 -14.67
C PRO A 108 -0.48 -10.51 -15.23
N ALA A 109 -0.15 -11.00 -16.42
CA ALA A 109 1.15 -10.76 -17.04
C ALA A 109 1.43 -9.28 -17.33
N ASP A 110 0.40 -8.45 -17.40
CA ASP A 110 0.52 -7.01 -17.56
C ASP A 110 0.55 -6.27 -16.21
N ALA A 111 0.45 -6.95 -15.07
CA ALA A 111 0.40 -6.31 -13.77
C ALA A 111 1.74 -5.69 -13.39
N ASP A 112 1.70 -4.40 -13.08
CA ASP A 112 2.84 -3.68 -12.50
C ASP A 112 2.79 -3.74 -10.97
N ILE A 113 1.59 -3.58 -10.41
CA ILE A 113 1.32 -3.61 -8.98
C ILE A 113 0.02 -4.35 -8.73
N VAL A 114 0.00 -5.26 -7.76
CA VAL A 114 -1.24 -5.81 -7.18
C VAL A 114 -1.35 -5.33 -5.74
N LYS A 115 -2.30 -4.45 -5.46
CA LYS A 115 -2.59 -4.00 -4.10
C LYS A 115 -3.36 -5.07 -3.35
N LEU A 116 -2.81 -5.50 -2.21
CA LEU A 116 -3.30 -6.62 -1.41
C LEU A 116 -4.05 -6.16 -0.16
N ASP A 117 -3.89 -4.89 0.24
CA ASP A 117 -4.49 -4.31 1.44
C ASP A 117 -5.79 -3.53 1.14
N ALA A 118 -6.68 -3.55 2.12
CA ALA A 118 -7.88 -2.73 2.17
C ALA A 118 -7.77 -1.61 3.21
N ALA A 119 -8.50 -0.53 2.95
CA ALA A 119 -8.73 0.56 3.90
C ALA A 119 -10.22 0.92 3.91
N PRO A 120 -10.77 1.50 5.01
CA PRO A 120 -12.19 1.82 5.14
C PRO A 120 -12.60 3.07 4.33
N PHE A 121 -12.00 3.26 3.16
CA PHE A 121 -12.24 4.38 2.26
C PHE A 121 -12.66 3.89 0.89
N ALA A 122 -13.73 4.48 0.36
CA ALA A 122 -14.22 4.09 -0.95
C ALA A 122 -13.25 4.54 -2.06
N THR A 123 -12.96 3.63 -2.97
CA THR A 123 -12.23 3.88 -4.22
C THR A 123 -13.11 3.58 -5.42
N PHE A 124 -12.59 3.80 -6.63
CA PHE A 124 -13.19 3.32 -7.87
C PHE A 124 -12.29 2.26 -8.49
N ILE A 125 -12.91 1.18 -8.93
CA ILE A 125 -12.25 0.12 -9.70
C ILE A 125 -13.04 -0.14 -10.97
N ASP A 126 -12.39 -0.79 -11.93
CA ASP A 126 -13.06 -1.29 -13.13
C ASP A 126 -14.05 -2.41 -12.76
N ARG A 127 -15.15 -2.52 -13.50
CA ARG A 127 -16.12 -3.62 -13.31
C ARG A 127 -15.63 -4.93 -13.89
N HIS A 128 -14.75 -4.89 -14.89
CA HIS A 128 -14.05 -6.06 -15.37
C HIS A 128 -13.31 -6.72 -14.19
N ARG A 129 -13.61 -8.00 -14.00
CA ARG A 129 -13.08 -8.83 -12.92
C ARG A 129 -12.29 -9.98 -13.51
N ILE A 130 -11.02 -10.06 -13.15
CA ILE A 130 -10.24 -11.29 -13.35
C ILE A 130 -10.55 -12.18 -12.15
N ALA A 131 -11.20 -13.33 -12.41
CA ALA A 131 -11.59 -14.25 -11.35
C ALA A 131 -10.38 -15.04 -10.85
N LEU A 132 -10.20 -15.08 -9.53
CA LEU A 132 -9.24 -15.92 -8.83
C LEU A 132 -9.99 -17.00 -8.01
N PRO A 133 -9.29 -18.04 -7.50
CA PRO A 133 -9.88 -19.05 -6.63
C PRO A 133 -10.62 -18.47 -5.41
N GLU A 134 -11.52 -19.27 -4.84
CA GLU A 134 -12.23 -18.96 -3.57
C GLU A 134 -12.97 -17.60 -3.56
N GLY A 135 -13.43 -17.13 -4.72
CA GLY A 135 -14.24 -15.90 -4.81
C GLY A 135 -13.44 -14.59 -4.79
N THR A 136 -12.10 -14.63 -4.75
CA THR A 136 -11.28 -13.41 -4.95
C THR A 136 -11.28 -13.00 -6.41
N GLY A 137 -11.16 -11.71 -6.67
CA GLY A 137 -10.93 -11.19 -8.01
C GLY A 137 -9.98 -10.01 -8.01
N LEU A 138 -9.41 -9.75 -9.18
CA LEU A 138 -8.63 -8.55 -9.45
C LEU A 138 -9.43 -7.61 -10.33
N HIS A 139 -9.30 -6.32 -10.03
CA HIS A 139 -9.90 -5.24 -10.79
C HIS A 139 -8.84 -4.16 -11.03
N ARG A 140 -8.88 -3.47 -12.17
CA ARG A 140 -8.01 -2.30 -12.40
C ARG A 140 -8.37 -1.20 -11.40
N LEU A 141 -7.38 -0.67 -10.69
CA LEU A 141 -7.58 0.46 -9.79
C LEU A 141 -7.75 1.74 -10.63
N CYS A 142 -8.87 2.43 -10.45
CA CYS A 142 -9.24 3.61 -11.26
C CYS A 142 -9.17 4.93 -10.48
N PHE A 143 -8.88 4.88 -9.19
CA PHE A 143 -8.82 6.06 -8.33
C PHE A 143 -8.01 5.81 -7.06
N ASN A 144 -7.85 6.86 -6.26
CA ASN A 144 -7.13 6.85 -5.00
C ASN A 144 -7.53 5.69 -4.11
N HIS A 145 -6.54 4.93 -3.64
CA HIS A 145 -6.75 3.96 -2.57
C HIS A 145 -5.60 4.08 -1.57
N TYR A 146 -5.94 4.30 -0.31
CA TYR A 146 -4.98 4.60 0.74
C TYR A 146 -4.19 3.37 1.18
N CYS A 147 -3.07 3.63 1.84
CA CYS A 147 -2.18 2.65 2.45
C CYS A 147 -1.34 1.85 1.45
N ALA A 148 -0.22 1.34 1.95
CA ALA A 148 0.69 0.45 1.24
C ALA A 148 1.08 -0.72 2.16
N GLY A 149 0.15 -1.16 3.02
CA GLY A 149 0.42 -2.17 4.04
C GLY A 149 0.68 -3.56 3.45
N GLY A 150 0.21 -3.81 2.23
CA GLY A 150 0.49 -5.03 1.48
C GLY A 150 0.31 -4.85 -0.02
N TYR A 151 1.33 -5.17 -0.80
CA TYR A 151 1.24 -5.18 -2.27
C TYR A 151 2.27 -6.11 -2.90
N ILE A 152 2.01 -6.53 -4.14
CA ILE A 152 2.99 -7.17 -5.03
C ILE A 152 3.45 -6.15 -6.04
N LEU A 153 4.75 -6.15 -6.34
CA LEU A 153 5.41 -5.22 -7.24
C LEU A 153 6.24 -5.98 -8.27
N SER A 154 6.12 -5.62 -9.54
CA SER A 154 6.97 -6.16 -10.59
C SER A 154 8.40 -5.63 -10.46
N ARG A 155 9.39 -6.46 -10.83
CA ARG A 155 10.81 -6.10 -10.78
C ARG A 155 11.14 -4.87 -11.62
N THR A 156 10.53 -4.77 -12.80
CA THR A 156 10.71 -3.64 -13.72
C THR A 156 10.19 -2.34 -13.11
N VAL A 157 9.03 -2.38 -12.46
CA VAL A 157 8.46 -1.19 -11.82
C VAL A 157 9.15 -0.86 -10.51
N ALA A 158 9.69 -1.83 -9.77
CA ALA A 158 10.55 -1.57 -8.63
C ALA A 158 11.77 -0.71 -9.02
N ALA A 159 12.47 -1.08 -10.09
CA ALA A 159 13.59 -0.28 -10.63
C ALA A 159 13.15 1.11 -11.09
N ARG A 160 11.99 1.21 -11.75
CA ARG A 160 11.40 2.50 -12.19
C ARG A 160 11.08 3.41 -11.01
N LEU A 161 10.41 2.88 -9.98
CA LEU A 161 10.05 3.63 -8.78
C LEU A 161 11.29 4.16 -8.07
N LEU A 162 12.37 3.37 -7.97
CA LEU A 162 13.63 3.82 -7.38
C LEU A 162 14.20 5.05 -8.10
N LYS A 163 14.19 5.03 -9.44
CA LYS A 163 14.66 6.13 -10.29
C LYS A 163 13.76 7.36 -10.23
N GLU A 164 12.44 7.18 -10.24
CA GLU A 164 11.48 8.29 -10.30
C GLU A 164 11.19 8.94 -8.94
N THR A 165 11.62 8.31 -7.84
CA THR A 165 11.33 8.78 -6.48
C THR A 165 12.59 9.06 -5.65
N GLU A 166 13.70 9.48 -6.28
CA GLU A 166 14.89 9.96 -5.55
C GLU A 166 14.55 11.14 -4.63
N ILE A 167 13.56 11.96 -5.02
CA ILE A 167 12.99 13.05 -4.23
C ILE A 167 11.54 12.72 -3.85
N PHE A 168 11.23 12.81 -2.56
CA PHE A 168 9.92 12.47 -2.01
C PHE A 168 8.99 13.67 -2.10
N THR A 169 8.00 13.60 -2.99
CA THR A 169 7.03 14.68 -3.21
C THR A 169 5.66 14.41 -2.59
N ALA A 170 5.46 13.21 -2.05
CA ALA A 170 4.25 12.76 -1.37
C ALA A 170 4.60 11.53 -0.51
N PRO A 171 3.73 11.15 0.45
CA PRO A 171 3.80 9.83 1.09
C PRO A 171 3.82 8.70 0.06
N VAL A 172 4.42 7.55 0.41
CA VAL A 172 4.68 6.44 -0.52
C VAL A 172 3.40 5.88 -1.15
N ASP A 173 2.34 5.71 -0.35
CA ASP A 173 1.04 5.24 -0.82
C ASP A 173 0.38 6.24 -1.76
N GLU A 174 0.51 7.55 -1.47
CA GLU A 174 0.03 8.61 -2.35
C GLU A 174 0.85 8.71 -3.65
N VAL A 175 2.13 8.32 -3.66
CA VAL A 175 2.90 8.20 -4.90
C VAL A 175 2.40 7.01 -5.73
N MET A 176 2.19 5.85 -5.11
CA MET A 176 1.84 4.61 -5.82
C MET A 176 0.37 4.56 -6.25
N PHE A 177 -0.55 5.02 -5.41
CA PHE A 177 -1.97 4.68 -5.51
C PHE A 177 -2.90 5.90 -5.64
N ASN A 178 -2.38 7.10 -5.85
CA ASN A 178 -3.20 8.29 -6.09
C ASN A 178 -3.30 8.63 -7.57
N VAL A 179 -4.52 8.86 -8.07
CA VAL A 179 -4.79 9.23 -9.46
C VAL A 179 -4.08 10.50 -9.92
N VAL A 180 -3.71 11.39 -9.00
CA VAL A 180 -2.98 12.63 -9.33
C VAL A 180 -1.47 12.49 -9.26
N SER A 181 -0.97 11.31 -8.89
CA SER A 181 0.44 10.95 -8.99
C SER A 181 0.83 10.84 -10.47
N PRO A 182 2.00 11.36 -10.89
CA PRO A 182 2.44 11.28 -12.28
C PRO A 182 2.53 9.85 -12.81
N ILE A 183 2.86 8.88 -11.94
CA ILE A 183 3.08 7.49 -12.35
C ILE A 183 1.81 6.66 -12.44
N PHE A 184 0.72 7.10 -11.79
CA PHE A 184 -0.48 6.26 -11.63
C PHE A 184 -1.08 5.79 -12.96
N HIS A 185 -1.09 6.67 -13.97
CA HIS A 185 -1.68 6.37 -15.27
C HIS A 185 -0.76 5.57 -16.19
N ASP A 186 0.53 5.52 -15.87
CA ASP A 186 1.52 4.75 -16.63
C ASP A 186 1.67 3.32 -16.08
N LEU A 187 1.01 3.00 -14.97
CA LEU A 187 1.12 1.73 -14.27
C LEU A 187 -0.16 0.90 -14.39
N GLN A 188 0.04 -0.38 -14.63
CA GLN A 188 -0.99 -1.38 -14.51
C GLN A 188 -1.19 -1.81 -13.04
N ILE A 189 -1.90 -0.97 -12.28
CA ILE A 189 -2.29 -1.25 -10.88
C ILE A 189 -3.60 -2.03 -10.78
N TYR A 190 -3.55 -3.22 -10.20
CA TYR A 190 -4.71 -4.04 -9.84
C TYR A 190 -5.01 -3.94 -8.34
N GLN A 191 -6.29 -3.96 -7.98
CA GLN A 191 -6.78 -4.10 -6.62
C GLN A 191 -7.38 -5.50 -6.44
N MET A 192 -6.91 -6.20 -5.41
CA MET A 192 -7.51 -7.47 -4.98
C MET A 192 -8.79 -7.22 -4.17
N VAL A 193 -9.86 -7.94 -4.51
CA VAL A 193 -11.17 -7.84 -3.85
C VAL A 193 -11.75 -9.25 -3.62
N PRO A 194 -11.98 -9.68 -2.36
CA PRO A 194 -11.56 -8.99 -1.13
C PRO A 194 -10.03 -8.94 -1.01
N ALA A 195 -9.53 -7.95 -0.27
CA ALA A 195 -8.13 -7.81 0.09
C ALA A 195 -7.72 -8.90 1.10
N ILE A 196 -6.45 -9.33 1.06
CA ILE A 196 -5.92 -10.37 1.94
C ILE A 196 -5.17 -9.81 3.15
N CYS A 197 -5.06 -8.50 3.27
CA CYS A 197 -4.64 -7.87 4.50
C CYS A 197 -5.31 -6.51 4.72
N THR A 198 -5.16 -5.98 5.93
CA THR A 198 -5.48 -4.59 6.26
C THR A 198 -4.61 -4.18 7.43
N GLN A 199 -4.43 -2.88 7.65
CA GLN A 199 -3.71 -2.40 8.82
C GLN A 199 -4.55 -2.59 10.08
N GLU A 200 -3.91 -3.02 11.15
CA GLU A 200 -4.49 -3.25 12.48
C GLU A 200 -5.36 -2.08 12.94
N ARG A 201 -4.93 -0.84 12.65
CA ARG A 201 -5.63 0.39 13.03
C ARG A 201 -7.06 0.53 12.51
N TYR A 202 -7.45 -0.27 11.52
CA TYR A 202 -8.79 -0.26 10.96
C TYR A 202 -9.71 -1.34 11.54
N VAL A 203 -9.17 -2.26 12.32
CA VAL A 203 -9.89 -3.43 12.84
C VAL A 203 -9.83 -3.45 14.36
N LEU A 204 -8.67 -3.17 14.94
CA LEU A 204 -8.43 -3.26 16.38
C LEU A 204 -8.87 -1.96 17.09
N PRO A 205 -9.37 -2.06 18.34
CA PRO A 205 -9.67 -0.89 19.16
C PRO A 205 -8.43 0.03 19.31
N PRO A 206 -8.60 1.36 19.37
CA PRO A 206 -7.48 2.30 19.46
C PRO A 206 -6.48 1.99 20.57
N ASP A 207 -6.98 1.52 21.72
CA ASP A 207 -6.18 1.23 22.92
C ASP A 207 -5.28 -0.01 22.78
N THR A 208 -5.44 -0.78 21.70
CA THR A 208 -4.67 -2.00 21.41
C THR A 208 -3.64 -1.80 20.30
N ILE A 209 -3.61 -0.62 19.66
CA ILE A 209 -2.69 -0.30 18.58
C ILE A 209 -1.40 0.25 19.19
N GLU A 210 -0.33 -0.52 19.13
CA GLU A 210 1.01 0.03 19.32
C GLU A 210 1.39 0.86 18.10
N GLY A 211 2.14 1.96 18.24
CA GLY A 211 2.61 2.75 17.08
C GLY A 211 2.91 4.22 17.41
N PRO A 212 3.58 4.97 16.52
CA PRO A 212 3.81 6.41 16.70
C PRO A 212 2.50 7.17 16.93
N GLU A 213 2.50 8.24 17.72
CA GLU A 213 1.30 9.07 17.96
C GLU A 213 0.62 9.52 16.65
N SER A 214 1.39 9.73 15.57
CA SER A 214 0.84 10.04 14.24
C SER A 214 0.01 8.90 13.61
N TYR A 215 0.25 7.64 13.99
CA TYR A 215 -0.58 6.49 13.60
C TYR A 215 -1.94 6.51 14.34
N ILE A 216 -1.95 6.95 15.60
CA ILE A 216 -3.13 6.97 16.48
C ILE A 216 -3.97 8.24 16.24
N GLU A 217 -3.35 9.42 16.08
CA GLU A 217 -4.01 10.71 15.83
C GLU A 217 -4.81 10.75 14.50
N ASN A 218 -4.47 9.87 13.55
CA ASN A 218 -5.09 9.82 12.22
C ASN A 218 -6.35 8.94 12.15
N ILE A 219 -6.70 8.20 13.21
CA ILE A 219 -7.90 7.33 13.23
C ILE A 219 -9.20 8.16 13.14
N GLY A 220 -9.21 9.39 13.67
CA GLY A 220 -10.39 10.28 13.66
C GLY A 220 -10.30 11.48 12.70
N ASN A 221 -9.11 11.86 12.22
CA ASN A 221 -8.93 13.13 11.52
C ASN A 221 -8.98 12.96 9.99
N ARG A 222 -10.09 13.39 9.39
CA ARG A 222 -10.28 13.68 7.94
C ARG A 222 -9.30 14.71 7.35
N LYS A 223 -8.21 15.08 8.06
CA LYS A 223 -7.30 16.19 7.73
C LYS A 223 -6.29 15.89 6.62
N PHE A 224 -6.26 14.67 6.05
CA PHE A 224 -5.47 14.41 4.84
C PHE A 224 -5.88 15.28 3.64
N LYS A 225 -7.12 15.80 3.63
CA LYS A 225 -7.61 16.70 2.58
C LYS A 225 -6.97 18.10 2.58
N GLY A 226 -6.22 18.48 3.61
CA GLY A 226 -5.68 19.84 3.77
C GLY A 226 -4.32 20.09 3.11
N ARG A 227 -3.59 19.03 2.73
CA ARG A 227 -2.19 19.13 2.26
C ARG A 227 -2.06 19.17 0.73
N LEU A 228 -3.06 18.72 -0.01
CA LEU A 228 -2.99 18.63 -1.47
C LEU A 228 -3.02 20.01 -2.14
N LYS A 229 -1.99 20.32 -2.96
CA LYS A 229 -1.94 21.56 -3.75
C LYS A 229 -3.24 21.78 -4.55
N ARG A 230 -3.76 23.02 -4.57
CA ARG A 230 -5.08 23.37 -5.16
C ARG A 230 -5.30 22.82 -6.58
N ARG A 231 -4.30 22.93 -7.47
CA ARG A 231 -4.36 22.40 -8.84
C ARG A 231 -4.60 20.89 -8.89
N LYS A 232 -3.96 20.14 -7.99
CA LYS A 232 -4.08 18.67 -7.89
C LYS A 232 -5.42 18.28 -7.27
N LYS A 233 -5.98 19.09 -6.36
CA LYS A 233 -7.34 18.92 -5.87
C LYS A 233 -8.37 19.02 -6.99
N VAL A 234 -8.25 20.02 -7.87
CA VAL A 234 -9.13 20.15 -9.05
C VAL A 234 -9.01 18.93 -9.95
N LEU A 235 -7.79 18.50 -10.28
CA LEU A 235 -7.55 17.31 -11.10
C LEU A 235 -8.18 16.05 -10.49
N ARG A 236 -8.06 15.86 -9.17
CA ARG A 236 -8.67 14.73 -8.46
C ARG A 236 -10.20 14.75 -8.57
N GLU A 237 -10.83 15.92 -8.44
CA GLU A 237 -12.29 16.04 -8.60
C GLU A 237 -12.73 15.78 -10.04
N LEU A 238 -11.94 16.18 -11.04
CA LEU A 238 -12.20 15.82 -12.44
C LEU A 238 -12.19 14.30 -12.64
N TYR A 239 -11.16 13.60 -12.17
CA TYR A 239 -11.10 12.14 -12.25
C TYR A 239 -12.23 11.46 -11.46
N SER A 240 -12.59 12.00 -10.29
CA SER A 240 -13.76 11.54 -9.52
C SER A 240 -15.05 11.67 -10.34
N GLY A 241 -15.25 12.80 -11.04
CA GLY A 241 -16.38 13.01 -11.94
C GLY A 241 -16.41 12.00 -13.09
N LEU A 242 -15.28 11.79 -13.77
CA LEU A 242 -15.14 10.78 -14.83
C LEU A 242 -15.44 9.37 -14.33
N ASN A 243 -14.96 9.02 -13.13
CA ASN A 243 -15.23 7.74 -12.49
C ASN A 243 -16.72 7.55 -12.12
N ARG A 244 -17.41 8.62 -11.70
CA ARG A 244 -18.86 8.57 -11.45
C ARG A 244 -19.65 8.36 -12.74
N ILE A 245 -19.27 9.03 -13.83
CA ILE A 245 -19.86 8.79 -15.16
C ILE A 245 -19.62 7.34 -15.57
N GLY A 246 -18.39 6.84 -15.42
CA GLY A 246 -18.05 5.45 -15.66
C GLY A 246 -18.86 4.46 -14.83
N THR A 247 -19.21 4.84 -13.59
CA THR A 247 -20.09 4.03 -12.73
C THR A 247 -21.52 4.00 -13.27
N TRP A 248 -22.03 5.16 -13.73
CA TRP A 248 -23.37 5.28 -14.30
C TRP A 248 -23.55 4.50 -15.61
N VAL A 249 -22.57 4.55 -16.51
CA VAL A 249 -22.59 3.76 -17.77
C VAL A 249 -22.14 2.31 -17.58
N GLY A 250 -21.83 1.90 -16.35
CA GLY A 250 -21.61 0.50 -16.00
C GLY A 250 -20.24 -0.07 -16.37
N ILE A 251 -19.21 0.76 -16.55
CA ILE A 251 -17.81 0.34 -16.76
C ILE A 251 -16.98 0.36 -15.48
N ARG A 252 -17.36 1.18 -14.49
CA ARG A 252 -16.67 1.30 -13.20
C ARG A 252 -17.61 0.99 -12.05
N GLN A 253 -17.04 0.75 -10.88
CA GLN A 253 -17.78 0.61 -9.65
C GLN A 253 -17.06 1.35 -8.53
N ARG A 254 -17.85 1.94 -7.63
CA ARG A 254 -17.37 2.58 -6.42
C ARG A 254 -17.64 1.67 -5.24
N LEU A 255 -16.61 1.32 -4.47
CA LEU A 255 -16.76 0.45 -3.31
C LEU A 255 -15.70 0.74 -2.25
N ILE A 256 -16.01 0.34 -1.02
CA ILE A 256 -15.01 0.15 0.03
C ILE A 256 -14.51 -1.28 -0.14
N VAL A 257 -13.19 -1.44 -0.34
CA VAL A 257 -12.60 -2.76 -0.52
C VAL A 257 -12.76 -3.51 0.80
N LYS A 258 -13.41 -4.67 0.76
CA LYS A 258 -13.53 -5.55 1.93
C LYS A 258 -12.21 -6.28 2.13
N TYR A 259 -11.84 -6.52 3.38
CA TYR A 259 -10.78 -7.45 3.75
C TYR A 259 -11.40 -8.79 4.14
N ASP A 260 -10.71 -9.88 3.80
CA ASP A 260 -11.13 -11.25 4.09
C ASP A 260 -10.34 -11.79 5.28
N LEU A 261 -10.74 -11.42 6.49
CA LEU A 261 -10.03 -11.77 7.71
C LEU A 261 -10.90 -12.66 8.61
N PRO A 262 -10.31 -13.66 9.29
CA PRO A 262 -11.03 -14.61 10.14
C PRO A 262 -11.73 -13.93 11.33
N TYR A 263 -11.34 -12.70 11.67
CA TYR A 263 -11.90 -11.93 12.79
C TYR A 263 -13.00 -10.93 12.35
N CYS A 264 -13.36 -10.90 11.06
CA CYS A 264 -14.22 -9.87 10.50
C CYS A 264 -15.61 -10.37 10.08
N GLU A 265 -15.95 -11.62 10.40
CA GLU A 265 -17.34 -12.09 10.35
C GLU A 265 -18.14 -11.43 11.48
N GLY A 266 -18.84 -10.33 11.19
CA GLY A 266 -19.80 -9.70 12.12
C GLY A 266 -19.62 -8.21 12.40
N VAL A 267 -18.81 -7.47 11.63
CA VAL A 267 -18.72 -5.99 11.68
C VAL A 267 -19.57 -5.35 10.58
#